data_AF-A0A3M1BJG8-F1
#
_entry.id   AF-A0A3M1BJG8-F1
#
_cell.length_a   1.000
_cell.length_b   1.000
_cell.length_c   1.000
_cell.angle_alpha   90.00
_cell.angle_beta   90.00
_cell.angle_gamma   90.00
#
_symmetry.space_group_name_H-M   'P 1'
#
loop_
_entity.id
_entity.type
_entity.pdbx_description
1 polymer ?
#
loop_
_entity_poly.entity_id
_entity_poly.type
_entity_poly.pdbx_seq_one_letter_code
_entity_poly.pdbx_strand_id
1 'polypeptide(L)' 'RFCLRPVIERAREYAESFFQHLSPNGIAPSIVANHVVYATFALLRWWLENDQPYPAERMGEIFATLILLPALNQ' A
#
# COMPACT_ATOMS: atom_id res chain seq x y z
N ARG A 1 -22.55 4.30 1.67
CA ARG A 1 -21.41 3.41 1.33
C ARG A 1 -20.18 4.30 1.17
N PHE A 2 -19.15 4.16 2.01
CA PHE A 2 -17.95 4.99 1.90
C PHE A 2 -17.30 4.78 0.53
N CYS A 3 -17.16 5.85 -0.26
CA CYS A 3 -16.54 5.80 -1.57
C CYS A 3 -15.07 6.19 -1.43
N LEU A 4 -14.19 5.22 -1.22
CA LEU A 4 -12.74 5.47 -1.14
C LEU A 4 -12.08 5.66 -2.51
N ARG A 5 -12.83 5.50 -3.60
CA ARG A 5 -12.29 5.55 -4.98
C ARG A 5 -11.46 6.80 -5.27
N PRO A 6 -11.93 8.03 -4.95
CA PRO A 6 -11.12 9.23 -5.18
C PRO A 6 -9.81 9.26 -4.39
N VAL A 7 -9.83 8.71 -3.16
CA VAL A 7 -8.64 8.63 -2.30
C VAL A 7 -7.65 7.60 -2.85
N ILE A 8 -8.16 6.44 -3.30
CA ILE A 8 -7.34 5.39 -3.89
C ILE A 8 -6.66 5.89 -5.17
N GLU A 9 -7.37 6.55 -6.06
CA GLU A 9 -6.77 7.09 -7.30
C GLU A 9 -5.70 8.15 -6.97
N ARG A 10 -6.00 9.08 -6.06
CA ARG A 10 -5.01 10.09 -5.65
C ARG A 10 -3.77 9.48 -5.00
N ALA A 11 -3.95 8.46 -4.16
CA ALA A 11 -2.85 7.72 -3.55
C ALA A 11 -2.01 6.97 -4.58
N ARG A 12 -2.64 6.42 -5.64
CA ARG A 12 -1.93 5.75 -6.74
C ARG A 12 -1.06 6.72 -7.52
N GLU A 13 -1.59 7.88 -7.91
CA GLU A 13 -0.82 8.91 -8.60
C GLU A 13 0.41 9.34 -7.78
N TYR A 14 0.22 9.55 -6.47
CA TYR A 14 1.31 9.92 -5.58
C TYR A 14 2.35 8.80 -5.46
N ALA A 15 1.91 7.56 -5.24
CA ALA A 15 2.78 6.40 -5.15
C ALA A 15 3.53 6.14 -6.46
N GLU A 16 2.88 6.32 -7.61
CA GLU A 16 3.52 6.15 -8.92
C GLU A 16 4.65 7.16 -9.11
N SER A 17 4.41 8.44 -8.79
CA SER A 17 5.45 9.47 -8.81
C SER A 17 6.61 9.14 -7.86
N PHE A 18 6.32 8.56 -6.69
CA PHE A 18 7.36 8.10 -5.76
C PHE A 18 8.20 6.95 -6.34
N PHE A 19 7.55 5.96 -6.98
CA PHE A 19 8.24 4.80 -7.54
C PHE A 19 8.93 5.04 -8.89
N GLN A 20 8.61 6.15 -9.59
CA GLN A 20 9.29 6.53 -10.84
C GLN A 20 10.82 6.57 -10.72
N HIS A 21 11.33 6.92 -9.53
CA HIS A 21 12.76 7.04 -9.28
C HIS A 21 13.39 5.79 -8.65
N LEU A 22 12.57 4.78 -8.30
CA LEU A 22 13.02 3.57 -7.63
C LEU A 22 13.00 2.34 -8.55
N SER A 23 12.21 2.38 -9.64
CA SER A 23 12.02 1.34 -10.66
C SER A 23 12.49 -0.06 -10.24
N PRO A 24 11.85 -0.68 -9.23
CA PRO A 24 12.28 -1.96 -8.67
C PRO A 24 12.26 -3.02 -9.78
N ASN A 25 13.40 -3.62 -10.08
CA ASN A 25 13.56 -4.73 -11.03
C ASN A 25 12.91 -4.58 -12.42
N GLY A 26 12.78 -3.34 -12.93
CA GLY A 26 12.17 -3.11 -14.23
C GLY A 26 10.65 -3.36 -14.28
N ILE A 27 9.99 -3.47 -13.10
CA ILE A 27 8.53 -3.42 -13.01
C ILE A 27 8.10 -1.97 -13.18
N ALA A 28 7.06 -1.74 -14.00
CA ALA A 28 6.54 -0.40 -14.23
C ALA A 28 6.07 0.25 -12.91
N PRO A 29 6.43 1.52 -12.64
CA PRO A 29 6.03 2.23 -11.41
C PRO A 29 4.53 2.19 -11.12
N SER A 30 3.70 2.25 -12.16
CA SER A 30 2.23 2.18 -12.06
C SER A 30 1.73 0.84 -11.50
N ILE A 31 2.43 -0.27 -11.81
CA ILE A 31 2.11 -1.61 -11.28
C ILE A 31 2.44 -1.67 -9.79
N VAL A 32 3.64 -1.19 -9.41
CA VAL A 32 4.08 -1.13 -8.01
C VAL A 32 3.15 -0.24 -7.19
N ALA A 33 2.85 0.95 -7.67
CA ALA A 33 1.94 1.90 -7.04
C ALA A 33 0.54 1.30 -6.85
N ASN A 34 0.00 0.64 -7.87
CA ASN A 34 -1.29 -0.03 -7.78
C ASN A 34 -1.28 -1.11 -6.70
N HIS A 35 -0.27 -1.99 -6.70
CA HIS A 35 -0.16 -3.06 -5.69
C HIS A 35 -0.09 -2.49 -4.27
N VAL A 36 0.84 -1.57 -4.02
CA VAL A 36 1.07 -1.00 -2.69
C VAL A 36 -0.19 -0.31 -2.17
N VAL A 37 -0.83 0.54 -2.98
CA VAL A 37 -2.02 1.28 -2.53
C VAL A 37 -3.18 0.34 -2.22
N TYR A 38 -3.52 -0.58 -3.13
CA TYR A 38 -4.64 -1.50 -2.90
C TYR A 38 -4.39 -2.45 -1.72
N ALA A 39 -3.18 -2.99 -1.59
CA ALA A 39 -2.81 -3.86 -0.47
C ALA A 39 -2.89 -3.10 0.86
N THR A 40 -2.45 -1.84 0.89
CA THR A 40 -2.52 -0.98 2.08
C THR A 40 -3.97 -0.77 2.52
N PHE A 41 -4.85 -0.36 1.60
CA PHE A 41 -6.26 -0.16 1.92
C PHE A 41 -6.97 -1.46 2.32
N ALA A 42 -6.61 -2.59 1.70
CA ALA A 42 -7.14 -3.89 2.09
C ALA A 42 -6.72 -4.28 3.52
N LEU A 43 -5.45 -4.08 3.87
CA LEU A 43 -4.93 -4.38 5.20
C LEU A 43 -5.56 -3.47 6.27
N LEU A 44 -5.62 -2.17 6.03
CA LEU A 44 -6.26 -1.21 6.94
C LEU A 44 -7.74 -1.54 7.12
N ARG A 45 -8.44 -1.86 6.04
CA ARG A 45 -9.84 -2.25 6.10
C ARG A 45 -10.04 -3.48 6.97
N TRP A 46 -9.25 -4.54 6.73
CA TRP A 46 -9.32 -5.75 7.56
C TRP A 46 -9.05 -5.44 9.03
N TRP A 47 -8.00 -4.67 9.33
CA TRP A 47 -7.63 -4.33 10.69
C TRP A 47 -8.75 -3.59 11.42
N LEU A 48 -9.39 -2.63 10.76
CA LEU A 48 -10.51 -1.86 11.32
C LEU A 48 -11.80 -2.69 11.44
N GLU A 49 -12.11 -3.54 10.47
CA GLU A 49 -13.30 -4.41 10.49
C GLU A 49 -13.21 -5.52 11.55
N ASN A 50 -12.02 -5.78 12.11
CA ASN A 50 -11.78 -6.80 13.13
C ASN A 50 -11.46 -6.21 14.52
N ASP A 51 -11.93 -4.99 14.81
CA ASP A 51 -11.72 -4.30 16.10
C ASP A 51 -10.24 -4.10 16.47
N GLN A 52 -9.37 -3.94 15.46
CA GLN A 52 -7.96 -3.61 15.63
C GLN A 52 -7.23 -4.58 16.59
N PRO A 53 -7.12 -5.88 16.26
CA PRO A 53 -6.62 -6.92 17.18
C PRO A 53 -5.13 -6.78 17.52
N TYR A 54 -4.40 -5.98 16.73
CA TYR A 54 -3.00 -5.63 16.93
C TYR A 54 -2.86 -4.12 17.13
N PRO A 55 -1.89 -3.65 17.93
CA PRO A 55 -1.61 -2.23 18.06
C PRO A 55 -1.08 -1.65 16.74
N ALA A 56 -1.18 -0.33 16.59
CA ALA A 56 -0.83 0.38 15.36
C ALA A 56 0.64 0.17 14.96
N GLU A 57 1.55 0.11 15.95
CA GLU A 57 2.97 -0.14 15.74
C GLU A 57 3.19 -1.51 15.08
N ARG A 58 2.52 -2.55 15.61
CA ARG A 58 2.61 -3.91 15.07
C ARG A 58 2.00 -4.01 13.66
N MET A 59 0.92 -3.28 13.40
CA MET A 59 0.36 -3.20 12.05
C MET A 59 1.27 -2.47 11.07
N GLY A 60 2.02 -1.46 11.52
CA GLY A 60 3.06 -0.81 10.73
C GLY A 60 4.16 -1.79 10.31
N GLU A 61 4.59 -2.66 11.22
CA GLU A 61 5.56 -3.72 10.93
C GLU A 61 5.01 -4.74 9.92
N ILE A 62 3.74 -5.13 10.06
CA ILE A 62 3.06 -6.04 9.11
C ILE A 62 2.93 -5.39 7.74
N PHE A 63 2.54 -4.13 7.66
CA PHE A 63 2.50 -3.34 6.42
C PHE A 63 3.88 -3.30 5.75
N ALA A 64 4.94 -2.95 6.50
CA ALA A 64 6.28 -2.89 5.96
C ALA A 64 6.74 -4.25 5.42
N THR A 65 6.48 -5.32 6.17
CA THR A 65 6.91 -6.68 5.85
C THR A 65 6.18 -7.27 4.65
N LEU A 66 4.85 -7.11 4.59
CA LEU A 66 4.02 -7.77 3.58
C LEU A 66 3.89 -6.96 2.29
N ILE A 67 4.02 -5.63 2.36
CA ILE A 67 3.66 -4.74 1.25
C ILE A 67 4.86 -3.93 0.80
N LEU A 68 5.50 -3.17 1.70
CA LEU A 68 6.51 -2.20 1.31
C LEU A 68 7.86 -2.84 0.95
N LEU A 69 8.40 -3.71 1.79
CA LEU A 69 9.69 -4.37 1.55
C LEU A 69 9.68 -5.24 0.29
N PRO A 70 8.67 -6.08 0.01
CA PRO A 70 8.61 -6.83 -1.24
C PRO A 70 8.50 -5.93 -2.47
N ALA A 71 7.88 -4.76 -2.37
CA ALA A 71 7.77 -3.80 -3.45
C ALA A 71 9.07 -3.02 -3.71
N LEU A 72 9.98 -2.95 -2.72
CA LEU A 72 11.23 -2.19 -2.80
C LEU A 72 12.48 -3.05 -2.98
N ASN A 73 12.50 -4.27 -2.45
CA ASN A 73 13.67 -5.15 -2.40
C ASN A 73 13.58 -6.32 -3.40
N GLN A 74 12.72 -6.20 -4.40
CA GLN A 74 12.82 -7.04 -5.58
C GLN A 74 13.77 -6.32 -6.51
#